data_AF-A0A2D4G302-F1
#
_entry.id   AF-A0A2D4G302-F1
#
_cell.length_a   1.000
_cell.length_b   1.000
_cell.length_c   1.000
_cell.angle_alpha   90.00
_cell.angle_beta   90.00
_cell.angle_gamma   90.00
#
_symmetry.space_group_name_H-M   'P 1'
#
loop_
_entity.id
_entity.type
_entity.pdbx_description
1 polymer ?
#
loop_
_entity_poly.entity_id
_entity_poly.type
_entity_poly.pdbx_seq_one_letter_code
_entity_poly.pdbx_strand_id
1 'polypeptide(L)'
;AERLAAAPPAALTALQKAAADAIFKFEPFVLHVQCQDLEDAQILHTVSIEAGFRNSGITVSRKGKIMMAVRSTHCLEVPLTQKGRLMVSEEYVDFVIQVANRKMEENWKRINRFYSSLKFALENRNQSRSSPSEEKEKGNGMDSCGRKQSRSTKKDGRSPSSDQNKK
;
A
#
# COMPACT_ATOMS: atom_id res chain seq x y z
N ALA A 1 -6.59 -24.78 -7.60
CA ALA A 1 -5.31 -24.47 -6.96
C ALA A 1 -5.44 -24.79 -5.48
N GLU A 2 -4.83 -25.90 -5.08
CA GLU A 2 -4.77 -26.35 -3.68
C GLU A 2 -4.01 -25.31 -2.86
N ARG A 3 -4.65 -24.74 -1.84
CA ARG A 3 -4.06 -23.67 -1.03
C ARG A 3 -3.06 -24.30 -0.06
N LEU A 4 -1.75 -24.11 -0.27
CA LEU A 4 -0.74 -24.49 0.72
C LEU A 4 -0.94 -23.66 1.99
N ALA A 5 -1.57 -24.25 3.00
CA ALA A 5 -1.56 -23.75 4.36
C ALA A 5 -0.32 -24.32 5.08
N ALA A 6 0.30 -23.52 5.94
CA ALA A 6 1.35 -24.03 6.81
C ALA A 6 0.72 -25.01 7.82
N ALA A 7 1.20 -26.25 7.83
CA ALA A 7 0.74 -27.29 8.74
C ALA A 7 1.55 -27.28 10.05
N PRO A 8 0.90 -27.20 11.23
CA PRO A 8 1.59 -27.17 12.52
C PRO A 8 2.61 -28.31 12.79
N PRO A 9 2.29 -29.59 12.54
CA PRO A 9 3.22 -30.68 12.88
C PRO A 9 4.49 -30.68 12.04
N ALA A 10 4.43 -30.22 10.79
CA ALA A 10 5.59 -30.10 9.92
C ALA A 10 6.55 -28.99 10.40
N ALA A 11 6.00 -27.87 10.89
CA ALA A 11 6.78 -26.75 11.39
C ALA A 11 7.52 -27.10 12.70
N LEU A 12 6.85 -27.76 13.64
CA LEU A 12 7.48 -28.20 14.90
C LEU A 12 8.64 -29.18 14.65
N THR A 13 8.44 -30.14 13.75
CA THR A 13 9.48 -31.11 13.36
C THR A 13 10.70 -30.40 12.76
N ALA A 14 10.48 -29.36 11.95
CA ALA A 14 11.57 -28.58 11.37
C ALA A 14 12.33 -27.77 12.42
N LEU A 15 11.63 -27.18 13.40
CA LEU A 15 12.23 -26.40 14.48
C LEU A 15 13.07 -27.26 15.43
N GLN A 16 12.63 -28.48 15.74
CA GLN A 16 13.39 -29.41 16.59
C GLN A 16 14.70 -29.88 15.93
N LYS A 17 14.79 -29.85 14.60
CA LYS A 17 15.99 -30.20 13.83
C LYS A 17 16.88 -29.00 13.52
N ALA A 18 16.44 -27.78 13.84
CA ALA A 18 17.15 -26.56 13.50
C ALA A 18 18.39 -26.38 14.40
N ALA A 19 19.58 -26.47 13.82
CA ALA A 19 20.84 -26.22 14.52
C ALA A 19 21.16 -24.71 14.70
N ALA A 20 20.38 -23.84 14.04
CA ALA A 20 20.59 -22.40 13.99
C ALA A 20 19.34 -21.62 14.42
N ASP A 21 19.47 -20.31 14.51
CA ASP A 21 18.38 -19.38 14.79
C ASP A 21 17.35 -19.41 13.65
N ALA A 22 16.09 -19.58 14.01
CA ALA A 22 14.97 -19.72 13.09
C ALA A 22 13.92 -18.67 13.42
N ILE A 23 13.47 -17.99 12.37
CA ILE A 23 12.42 -16.97 12.41
C ILE A 23 11.26 -17.47 11.57
N PHE A 24 10.06 -17.43 12.15
CA PHE A 24 8.84 -17.64 11.39
C PHE A 24 8.45 -16.32 10.71
N LYS A 25 8.30 -16.36 9.39
CA LYS A 25 7.97 -15.17 8.59
C LYS A 25 6.79 -15.43 7.67
N PHE A 26 5.88 -14.46 7.64
CA PHE A 26 4.87 -14.32 6.59
C PHE A 26 5.07 -12.97 5.91
N GLU A 27 5.22 -13.01 4.58
CA GLU A 27 5.31 -11.84 3.71
C GLU A 27 4.08 -11.76 2.80
N PRO A 28 3.48 -10.56 2.63
CA PRO A 28 2.35 -10.36 1.74
C PRO A 28 2.80 -10.30 0.28
N PHE A 29 1.81 -10.24 -0.61
CA PHE A 29 2.03 -10.00 -2.04
C PHE A 29 2.76 -8.67 -2.30
N VAL A 30 3.72 -8.73 -3.23
CA VAL A 30 4.43 -7.58 -3.78
C VAL A 30 4.50 -7.70 -5.30
N LEU A 31 4.26 -6.59 -5.99
CA LEU A 31 4.36 -6.50 -7.44
C LEU A 31 4.97 -5.16 -7.85
N HIS A 32 5.93 -5.19 -8.76
CA HIS A 32 6.47 -4.00 -9.41
C HIS A 32 6.12 -4.05 -10.90
N VAL A 33 5.47 -3.01 -11.41
CA VAL A 33 5.01 -2.89 -12.80
C VAL A 33 5.65 -1.66 -13.43
N GLN A 34 6.22 -1.82 -14.61
CA GLN A 34 6.61 -0.68 -15.43
C GLN A 34 5.39 -0.21 -16.21
N CYS A 35 5.03 1.07 -16.07
CA CYS A 35 3.93 1.68 -16.81
C CYS A 35 4.48 2.44 -18.03
N GLN A 36 3.70 2.48 -19.11
CA GLN A 36 4.03 3.27 -20.29
C GLN A 36 3.83 4.76 -19.98
N ASP A 37 2.66 5.11 -19.45
CA ASP A 37 2.27 6.49 -19.14
C ASP A 37 1.97 6.70 -17.65
N LEU A 38 1.99 7.96 -17.21
CA LEU A 38 1.67 8.32 -15.82
C LEU A 38 0.19 8.06 -15.50
N GLU A 39 -0.69 8.23 -16.47
CA GLU A 39 -2.13 7.95 -16.32
C GLU A 39 -2.36 6.47 -15.96
N ASP A 40 -1.68 5.55 -16.65
CA ASP A 40 -1.76 4.11 -16.37
C ASP A 40 -1.30 3.79 -14.95
N ALA A 41 -0.20 4.42 -14.53
CA ALA A 41 0.33 4.26 -13.18
C ALA A 41 -0.65 4.80 -12.12
N GLN A 42 -1.35 5.90 -12.40
CA GLN A 42 -2.37 6.46 -11.51
C GLN A 42 -3.58 5.55 -11.39
N ILE A 43 -4.09 4.98 -12.49
CA ILE A 43 -5.18 4.01 -12.47
C ILE A 43 -4.78 2.79 -11.63
N LEU A 44 -3.60 2.22 -11.91
CA LEU A 44 -3.08 1.07 -11.18
C LEU A 44 -2.90 1.38 -9.69
N HIS A 45 -2.45 2.58 -9.36
CA HIS A 45 -2.33 3.06 -7.97
C HIS A 45 -3.68 3.14 -7.27
N THR A 46 -4.68 3.80 -7.86
CA THR A 46 -6.02 3.91 -7.27
C THR A 46 -6.61 2.52 -6.99
N VAL A 47 -6.58 1.63 -7.98
CA VAL A 47 -7.04 0.24 -7.83
C VAL A 47 -6.28 -0.49 -6.72
N SER A 48 -4.96 -0.29 -6.62
CA SER A 48 -4.14 -0.90 -5.56
C SER A 48 -4.55 -0.43 -4.16
N ILE A 49 -4.75 0.87 -3.97
CA ILE A 49 -5.14 1.45 -2.68
C ILE A 49 -6.52 0.93 -2.25
N GLU A 50 -7.48 0.95 -3.17
CA GLU A 50 -8.84 0.45 -2.96
C GLU A 50 -8.87 -1.06 -2.65
N ALA A 51 -7.96 -1.83 -3.27
CA ALA A 51 -7.82 -3.24 -3.00
C ALA A 51 -7.21 -3.58 -1.61
N GLY A 52 -6.58 -2.60 -0.95
CA GLY A 52 -5.97 -2.72 0.38
C GLY A 52 -4.44 -2.67 0.40
N PHE A 53 -3.80 -2.33 -0.73
CA PHE A 53 -2.35 -2.17 -0.85
C PHE A 53 -1.93 -0.72 -0.58
N ARG A 54 -2.17 -0.23 0.64
CA ARG A 54 -1.98 1.20 1.01
C ARG A 54 -0.54 1.72 0.94
N ASN A 55 0.45 0.83 0.88
CA ASN A 55 1.88 1.18 0.80
C ASN A 55 2.42 1.16 -0.63
N SER A 56 1.49 1.15 -1.58
CA SER A 56 1.79 1.27 -2.99
C SER A 56 2.26 2.68 -3.34
N GLY A 57 3.00 2.81 -4.44
CA GLY A 57 3.52 4.11 -4.86
C GLY A 57 4.13 4.10 -6.25
N ILE A 58 4.18 5.28 -6.85
CA ILE A 58 4.72 5.51 -8.18
C ILE A 58 6.09 6.17 -8.04
N THR A 59 7.08 5.66 -8.77
CA THR A 59 8.42 6.26 -8.88
C THR A 59 8.69 6.61 -10.34
N VAL A 60 9.11 7.84 -10.59
CA VAL A 60 9.53 8.29 -11.92
C VAL A 60 11.05 8.48 -11.93
N SER A 61 11.73 7.74 -12.79
CA SER A 61 13.18 7.84 -12.95
C SER A 61 13.56 9.06 -13.78
N ARG A 62 14.80 9.56 -13.62
CA ARG A 62 15.38 10.62 -14.46
C ARG A 62 15.35 10.30 -15.97
N LYS A 63 15.36 9.01 -16.32
CA LYS A 63 15.25 8.54 -17.72
C LYS A 63 13.80 8.41 -18.21
N GLY A 64 12.82 8.94 -17.48
CA GLY A 64 11.39 8.86 -17.82
C GLY A 64 10.72 7.51 -17.49
N LYS A 65 11.43 6.53 -16.92
CA LYS A 65 10.85 5.23 -16.55
C LYS A 65 9.89 5.38 -15.37
N ILE A 66 8.63 5.02 -15.58
CA ILE A 66 7.58 5.03 -14.55
C ILE A 66 7.44 3.62 -13.97
N MET A 67 7.68 3.49 -12.68
CA MET A 67 7.55 2.24 -11.94
C MET A 67 6.45 2.38 -10.90
N MET A 68 5.45 1.51 -10.98
CA MET A 68 4.40 1.36 -9.99
C MET A 68 4.72 0.18 -9.08
N ALA A 69 4.70 0.40 -7.77
CA ALA A 69 4.88 -0.64 -6.77
C ALA A 69 3.57 -0.89 -6.03
N VAL A 70 3.10 -2.15 -6.03
CA VAL A 70 1.92 -2.62 -5.31
C VAL A 70 2.39 -3.39 -4.08
N ARG A 71 2.12 -2.85 -2.88
CA ARG A 71 2.69 -3.36 -1.62
C ARG A 71 1.71 -3.24 -0.46
N SER A 72 1.86 -4.14 0.52
CA SER A 72 1.14 -4.08 1.80
C SER A 72 2.13 -4.11 2.97
N THR A 73 1.72 -3.59 4.13
CA THR A 73 2.43 -3.72 5.42
C THR A 73 2.02 -4.95 6.20
N HIS A 74 1.14 -5.79 5.66
CA HIS A 74 0.65 -6.96 6.37
C HIS A 74 1.70 -8.07 6.37
N CYS A 75 2.58 -8.09 7.36
CA CYS A 75 3.56 -9.14 7.57
C CYS A 75 3.45 -9.74 8.99
N LEU A 76 4.21 -10.79 9.25
CA LEU A 76 4.45 -11.35 10.58
C LEU A 76 5.89 -11.85 10.60
N GLU A 77 6.62 -11.53 11.66
CA GLU A 77 7.98 -12.00 11.88
C GLU A 77 8.13 -12.32 13.36
N VAL A 78 8.47 -13.57 13.68
CA VAL A 78 8.56 -14.06 15.06
C VAL A 78 9.79 -14.95 15.20
N PRO A 79 10.78 -14.59 16.03
CA PRO A 79 11.90 -15.48 16.34
C PRO A 79 11.39 -16.67 17.17
N LEU A 80 11.71 -17.89 16.75
CA LEU A 80 11.27 -19.12 17.43
C LEU A 80 12.42 -19.85 18.14
N THR A 81 13.63 -19.81 17.58
CA THR A 81 14.81 -20.43 18.19
C THR A 81 15.93 -19.42 18.42
N GLN A 82 16.76 -19.69 19.43
CA GLN A 82 17.99 -18.97 19.71
C GLN A 82 19.09 -19.97 20.07
N LYS A 83 20.24 -19.87 19.41
CA LYS A 83 21.37 -20.81 19.48
C LYS A 83 20.92 -22.27 19.27
N GLY A 84 19.99 -22.50 18.34
CA GLY A 84 19.43 -23.83 18.05
C GLY A 84 18.47 -24.38 19.12
N ARG A 85 18.15 -23.60 20.18
CA ARG A 85 17.16 -23.97 21.19
C ARG A 85 15.82 -23.32 20.90
N LEU A 86 14.73 -24.10 20.94
CA LEU A 86 13.37 -23.56 20.88
C LEU A 86 13.08 -22.71 22.13
N MET A 87 12.68 -21.45 21.90
CA MET A 87 12.45 -20.45 22.95
C MET A 87 10.97 -20.29 23.32
N VAL A 88 10.09 -21.01 22.64
CA VAL A 88 8.63 -20.89 22.76
C VAL A 88 7.99 -22.27 22.99
N SER A 89 6.77 -22.31 23.52
CA SER A 89 6.01 -23.56 23.64
C SER A 89 5.50 -24.04 22.27
N GLU A 90 5.21 -25.33 22.15
CA GLU A 90 4.58 -25.89 20.94
C GLU A 90 3.22 -25.25 20.66
N GLU A 91 2.43 -25.01 21.72
CA GLU A 91 1.14 -24.30 21.64
C GLU A 91 1.29 -22.88 21.04
N TYR A 92 2.38 -22.19 21.35
CA TYR A 92 2.66 -20.87 20.77
C TYR A 92 2.99 -20.97 19.28
N VAL A 93 3.73 -21.99 18.86
CA VAL A 93 4.01 -22.24 17.43
C VAL A 93 2.71 -22.46 16.67
N ASP A 94 1.79 -23.27 17.22
CA ASP A 94 0.48 -23.50 16.63
C ASP A 94 -0.32 -22.21 16.50
N PHE A 95 -0.33 -21.37 17.54
CA PHE A 95 -0.96 -20.06 17.51
C PHE A 95 -0.38 -19.16 16.42
N VAL A 96 0.95 -19.07 16.32
CA VAL A 96 1.65 -18.26 15.30
C VAL A 96 1.30 -18.74 13.90
N ILE A 97 1.25 -20.05 13.67
CA ILE A 97 0.88 -20.65 12.39
C ILE A 97 -0.58 -20.31 12.02
N GLN A 98 -1.50 -20.40 12.97
CA GLN A 98 -2.88 -20.01 12.73
C GLN A 98 -3.01 -18.52 12.40
N VAL A 99 -2.28 -17.64 13.11
CA VAL A 99 -2.23 -16.21 12.79
C VAL A 99 -1.70 -16.01 11.38
N ALA A 100 -0.60 -16.66 11.02
CA ALA A 100 0.00 -16.55 9.69
C ALA A 100 -0.94 -17.03 8.57
N ASN A 101 -1.63 -18.15 8.78
CA ASN A 101 -2.60 -18.66 7.81
C ASN A 101 -3.78 -17.69 7.62
N ARG A 102 -4.30 -17.07 8.70
CA ARG A 102 -5.32 -16.01 8.59
C ARG A 102 -4.80 -14.80 7.81
N LYS A 103 -3.56 -14.38 8.08
CA LYS A 103 -2.91 -13.28 7.34
C LYS A 103 -2.75 -13.61 5.85
N MET A 104 -2.41 -14.85 5.53
CA MET A 104 -2.29 -15.33 4.16
C MET A 104 -3.65 -15.36 3.45
N GLU A 105 -4.71 -15.79 4.13
CA GLU A 105 -6.06 -15.76 3.55
C GLU A 105 -6.53 -14.33 3.24
N GLU A 106 -6.28 -13.38 4.15
CA GLU A 106 -6.55 -11.97 3.88
C GLU A 106 -5.70 -11.41 2.72
N ASN A 107 -4.44 -11.84 2.61
CA ASN A 107 -3.59 -11.50 1.47
C ASN A 107 -4.20 -11.98 0.15
N TRP A 108 -4.68 -13.23 0.09
CA TRP A 108 -5.38 -13.75 -1.09
C TRP A 108 -6.65 -12.97 -1.44
N LYS A 109 -7.46 -12.59 -0.44
CA LYS A 109 -8.66 -11.75 -0.67
C LYS A 109 -8.27 -10.40 -1.31
N ARG A 110 -7.19 -9.78 -0.85
CA ARG A 110 -6.68 -8.51 -1.43
C ARG A 110 -6.17 -8.69 -2.85
N ILE A 111 -5.42 -9.76 -3.13
CA ILE A 111 -4.94 -10.09 -4.49
C ILE A 111 -6.13 -10.27 -5.44
N ASN A 112 -7.14 -11.03 -5.04
CA ASN A 112 -8.33 -11.27 -5.87
C ASN A 112 -9.12 -9.99 -6.13
N ARG A 113 -9.32 -9.15 -5.10
CA ARG A 113 -9.97 -7.85 -5.25
C ARG A 113 -9.19 -6.95 -6.22
N PHE A 114 -7.88 -6.87 -6.04
CA PHE A 114 -6.99 -6.10 -6.90
C PHE A 114 -7.08 -6.56 -8.36
N TYR A 115 -7.01 -7.87 -8.60
CA TYR A 115 -7.11 -8.43 -9.94
C TYR A 115 -8.44 -8.10 -10.61
N SER A 116 -9.57 -8.32 -9.92
CA SER A 116 -10.90 -8.05 -10.46
C SER A 116 -11.12 -6.55 -10.74
N SER A 117 -10.71 -5.69 -9.81
CA SER A 117 -10.81 -4.23 -9.98
C SER A 117 -9.92 -3.72 -11.12
N LEU A 118 -8.71 -4.28 -11.26
CA LEU A 118 -7.80 -3.91 -12.35
C LEU A 118 -8.37 -4.34 -13.70
N LYS A 119 -8.87 -5.57 -13.79
CA LYS A 119 -9.50 -6.09 -15.01
C LYS A 119 -10.65 -5.17 -15.46
N PHE A 120 -11.55 -4.82 -14.53
CA PHE A 120 -12.67 -3.92 -14.80
C PHE A 120 -12.23 -2.53 -15.26
N ALA A 121 -11.22 -1.94 -14.58
CA ALA A 121 -10.69 -0.63 -14.95
C ALA A 121 -10.09 -0.60 -16.38
N LEU A 122 -9.43 -1.69 -16.79
CA LEU A 122 -8.85 -1.81 -18.13
C LEU A 122 -9.93 -2.04 -19.20
N GLU A 123 -10.96 -2.85 -18.91
CA GLU A 123 -12.06 -3.11 -19.84
C GLU A 123 -12.89 -1.84 -20.13
N ASN A 124 -13.20 -1.03 -19.11
CA ASN A 124 -13.93 0.22 -19.29
C ASN A 124 -13.16 1.25 -20.11
N ARG A 125 -11.83 1.30 -19.95
CA ARG A 125 -10.99 2.21 -20.73
C ARG A 125 -10.99 1.86 -22.22
N ASN A 126 -11.02 0.57 -22.55
CA ASN A 126 -11.09 0.13 -23.95
C ASN A 126 -12.42 0.51 -24.61
N GLN A 127 -13.53 0.46 -23.87
CA GLN A 127 -14.85 0.88 -24.39
C GLN A 127 -14.93 2.39 -24.65
N SER A 128 -14.30 3.21 -23.79
CA SER A 128 -14.26 4.66 -23.98
C SER A 128 -13.45 5.12 -25.20
N ARG A 129 -12.51 4.29 -25.68
CA ARG A 129 -11.71 4.57 -26.89
C ARG A 129 -12.40 4.16 -28.19
N SER A 130 -13.46 3.35 -28.14
CA SER A 130 -14.17 2.83 -29.33
C SER A 130 -15.34 3.68 -29.81
N SER A 131 -15.68 4.80 -29.15
CA SER A 131 -16.67 5.76 -29.64
C SER A 131 -15.99 6.95 -30.33
N PRO A 132 -16.14 7.14 -31.67
CA PRO A 132 -15.80 8.38 -32.33
C PRO A 132 -16.71 9.52 -31.87
N SER A 133 -16.11 10.70 -31.78
CA SER A 133 -16.68 12.01 -31.45
C SER A 133 -17.91 12.41 -32.27
N GLU A 134 -18.95 12.92 -31.61
CA GLU A 134 -19.75 14.01 -32.19
C GLU A 134 -19.12 15.33 -31.76
N GLU A 135 -18.53 16.03 -32.72
CA GLU A 135 -18.16 17.43 -32.62
C GLU A 135 -19.44 18.28 -32.48
N LYS A 136 -19.50 19.12 -31.45
CA LYS A 136 -20.30 20.34 -31.48
C LYS A 136 -19.46 21.52 -31.04
N GLU A 137 -18.89 22.21 -32.03
CA GLU A 137 -18.60 23.62 -31.92
C GLU A 137 -19.88 24.46 -32.02
N LYS A 138 -19.96 25.47 -31.14
CA LYS A 138 -20.67 26.77 -31.16
C LYS A 138 -21.12 27.06 -29.73
N GLY A 139 -20.79 28.17 -29.06
CA GLY A 139 -20.18 29.43 -29.44
C GLY A 139 -20.78 30.53 -28.55
N ASN A 140 -19.91 31.40 -28.02
CA ASN A 140 -20.14 32.72 -27.40
C ASN A 140 -20.79 32.88 -26.00
N GLY A 141 -19.97 33.42 -25.07
CA GLY A 141 -20.14 34.78 -24.55
C GLY A 141 -20.95 34.96 -23.26
N MET A 142 -20.30 35.36 -22.16
CA MET A 142 -20.51 36.66 -21.49
C MET A 142 -19.67 36.74 -20.20
N ASP A 143 -19.05 37.89 -20.03
CA ASP A 143 -18.26 38.39 -18.91
C ASP A 143 -19.02 38.40 -17.56
N SER A 144 -18.31 38.13 -16.44
CA SER A 144 -18.23 39.03 -15.27
C SER A 144 -17.71 38.37 -13.97
N CYS A 145 -16.62 38.96 -13.49
CA CYS A 145 -16.34 39.36 -12.10
C CYS A 145 -16.29 38.34 -10.94
N GLY A 146 -15.12 38.31 -10.26
CA GLY A 146 -15.00 37.66 -8.95
C GLY A 146 -13.65 37.78 -8.25
N ARG A 147 -12.93 38.91 -8.37
CA ARG A 147 -11.72 39.18 -7.58
C ARG A 147 -12.11 39.42 -6.12
N LYS A 148 -11.78 38.49 -5.22
CA LYS A 148 -11.70 38.77 -3.77
C LYS A 148 -10.25 38.67 -3.30
N GLN A 149 -9.63 39.84 -3.18
CA GLN A 149 -8.54 40.08 -2.24
C GLN A 149 -9.16 40.39 -0.86
N SER A 150 -8.69 39.73 0.19
CA SER A 150 -8.69 40.27 1.55
C SER A 150 -7.47 39.70 2.27
N ARG A 151 -6.38 40.48 2.31
CA ARG A 151 -6.08 41.53 3.31
C ARG A 151 -5.34 40.94 4.52
N SER A 152 -4.02 41.08 4.44
CA SER A 152 -3.11 41.19 5.57
C SER A 152 -3.57 42.28 6.55
N THR A 153 -3.75 41.93 7.81
CA THR A 153 -3.79 42.89 8.92
C THR A 153 -2.42 42.92 9.58
N LYS A 154 -1.66 43.99 9.29
CA LYS A 154 -0.65 44.52 10.21
C LYS A 154 -1.39 45.22 11.35
N LYS A 155 -1.04 44.92 12.60
CA LYS A 155 -1.19 45.86 13.71
C LYS A 155 0.15 45.93 14.45
N ASP A 156 0.71 47.11 14.43
CA ASP A 156 1.94 47.50 15.10
C ASP A 156 1.78 47.52 16.62
N GLY A 157 2.80 47.01 17.30
CA GLY A 157 3.57 47.71 18.33
C GLY A 157 2.93 47.97 19.69
N ARG A 158 3.42 47.24 20.71
CA ARG A 158 4.08 47.85 21.88
C ARG A 158 4.76 46.79 22.76
N SER A 159 6.06 46.91 22.94
CA SER A 159 6.80 46.25 24.02
C SER A 159 6.40 46.85 25.37
N PRO A 160 6.53 46.08 26.47
CA PRO A 160 7.39 46.55 27.54
C PRO A 160 8.42 45.50 27.96
N SER A 161 9.61 46.03 28.22
CA SER A 161 10.72 45.39 28.93
C SER A 161 10.39 45.08 30.39
N SER A 162 11.16 44.12 30.92
CA SER A 162 11.78 44.04 32.26
C SER A 162 11.32 42.91 33.19
N ASP A 163 12.36 42.14 33.57
CA ASP A 163 12.65 41.56 34.89
C ASP A 163 12.15 40.18 35.33
N GLN A 164 13.14 39.28 35.41
CA GLN A 164 13.62 38.54 36.60
C GLN A 164 12.61 37.84 37.53
N ASN A 165 12.68 36.50 37.57
CA ASN A 165 13.02 35.66 38.75
C ASN A 165 12.81 34.18 38.37
N LYS A 166 13.81 33.28 38.43
CA LYS A 166 14.43 32.65 39.62
C LYS A 166 13.45 31.78 40.43
N LYS A 167 13.37 30.50 40.07
CA LYS A 167 13.53 29.34 40.98
C LYS A 167 13.64 28.05 40.18
#